data_AF-A0A2N5ZI46-F1
#
_entry.id   AF-A0A2N5ZI46-F1
#
_cell.length_a   1.000
_cell.length_b   1.000
_cell.length_c   1.000
_cell.angle_alpha   90.00
_cell.angle_beta   90.00
_cell.angle_gamma   90.00
#
_symmetry.space_group_name_H-M   'P 1'
#
loop_
_entity.id
_entity.type
_entity.pdbx_description
1 polymer ?
#
loop_
_entity_poly.entity_id
_entity_poly.type
_entity_poly.pdbx_seq_one_letter_code
_entity_poly.pdbx_strand_id
1 'polypeptide(L)' 'MKIKLLLIGKTDEEYLKLGIDKYINRLKHYLTFEFFVIPDLKNTKNLSEEQQKQKEGELILNHFNAGDYVVLLDEVGKEY' A
#
# COMPACT_ATOMS: atom_id res chain seq x y z
N MET A 1 3.28 8.71 16.84
CA MET A 1 3.81 7.86 15.75
C MET A 1 2.73 7.72 14.70
N LYS A 2 3.07 7.85 13.42
CA LYS A 2 2.12 7.70 12.30
C LYS A 2 2.56 6.51 11.47
N ILE A 3 1.63 5.61 11.15
CA ILE A 3 1.85 4.49 10.26
C ILE A 3 0.96 4.69 9.04
N LYS A 4 1.55 4.58 7.85
CA LYS A 4 0.82 4.64 6.58
C LYS A 4 1.05 3.33 5.83
N LEU A 5 -0.03 2.59 5.62
CA LEU A 5 -0.02 1.42 4.74
C LEU A 5 -0.39 1.89 3.33
N LEU A 6 0.55 1.78 2.41
CA LEU A 6 0.37 2.03 0.99
C LEU A 6 0.21 0.71 0.26
N LEU A 7 -0.81 0.62 -0.59
CA LEU A 7 -1.03 -0.54 -1.45
C LEU A 7 -1.55 -0.10 -2.83
N ILE A 8 -1.35 -0.95 -3.83
CA ILE A 8 -1.88 -0.77 -5.18
C ILE A 8 -3.13 -1.63 -5.35
N GLY A 9 -4.15 -1.07 -5.99
CA GLY A 9 -5.40 -1.76 -6.27
C GLY A 9 -6.33 -1.81 -5.07
N LYS A 10 -7.64 -1.91 -5.32
CA LYS A 10 -8.63 -1.96 -4.25
C LYS A 10 -8.80 -3.40 -3.77
N THR A 11 -9.04 -3.57 -2.47
CA THR A 11 -9.61 -4.82 -1.97
C THR A 11 -10.99 -4.99 -2.59
N ASP A 12 -11.28 -6.13 -3.20
CA ASP A 12 -12.59 -6.38 -3.81
C ASP A 12 -13.53 -7.09 -2.84
N GLU A 13 -13.04 -8.12 -2.17
CA GLU A 13 -13.80 -8.96 -1.25
C GLU A 13 -14.34 -8.19 -0.04
N GLU A 14 -15.66 -8.26 0.18
CA GLU A 14 -16.33 -7.52 1.25
C GLU A 14 -15.89 -7.97 2.65
N TYR A 15 -15.73 -9.29 2.85
CA TYR A 15 -15.32 -9.81 4.16
C TYR A 15 -13.90 -9.32 4.55
N LEU A 16 -13.01 -9.12 3.56
CA LEU A 16 -11.68 -8.55 3.79
C LEU A 16 -11.78 -7.08 4.19
N LYS A 17 -12.61 -6.28 3.50
CA LYS A 17 -12.85 -4.88 3.87
C LYS A 17 -13.34 -4.75 5.31
N LEU A 18 -14.34 -5.56 5.68
CA LEU A 18 -14.88 -5.60 7.05
C LEU A 18 -13.80 -5.98 8.08
N GLY A 19 -12.96 -6.97 7.74
CA GLY A 19 -11.83 -7.37 8.58
C GLY A 19 -10.82 -6.25 8.76
N ILE A 20 -10.39 -5.61 7.67
CA ILE A 20 -9.45 -4.49 7.66
C ILE A 20 -9.99 -3.35 8.52
N ASP A 21 -11.24 -2.93 8.31
CA ASP A 21 -11.86 -1.83 9.06
C ASP A 21 -11.94 -2.12 10.56
N LYS A 22 -12.20 -3.37 10.95
CA LYS A 22 -12.17 -3.79 12.35
C LYS A 22 -10.79 -3.56 12.98
N TYR A 23 -9.70 -3.84 12.27
CA TYR A 23 -8.35 -3.62 12.78
C TYR A 23 -7.95 -2.15 12.75
N ILE A 24 -8.27 -1.41 11.69
CA ILE A 24 -8.04 0.05 11.63
C ILE A 24 -8.73 0.75 12.80
N ASN A 25 -9.98 0.38 13.09
CA ASN A 25 -10.74 0.92 14.23
C ASN A 25 -10.12 0.61 15.59
N ARG A 26 -9.36 -0.48 15.72
CA ARG A 26 -8.61 -0.79 16.94
C ARG A 26 -7.33 0.04 17.01
N LEU A 27 -6.59 0.15 15.90
CA LEU A 27 -5.31 0.85 15.81
C LEU A 27 -5.41 2.35 16.09
N LYS A 28 -6.51 3.00 15.68
CA LYS A 28 -6.70 4.46 15.86
C LYS A 28 -6.66 4.92 17.33
N HIS A 29 -6.87 4.00 18.28
CA HIS A 29 -6.77 4.30 19.72
C HIS A 29 -5.33 4.40 20.22
N TYR A 30 -4.37 3.87 19.46
CA TYR A 30 -2.96 3.79 19.87
C TYR A 30 -2.06 4.69 19.01
N LEU A 31 -2.39 4.84 17.72
CA LEU A 31 -1.60 5.64 16.78
C LEU A 31 -2.44 6.16 15.62
N THR A 32 -1.90 7.13 14.89
CA THR A 32 -2.48 7.59 13.63
C THR A 32 -2.16 6.57 12.54
N PHE A 33 -3.18 5.84 12.09
CA PHE A 33 -3.06 4.88 11.00
C PHE A 33 -3.73 5.41 9.74
N GLU A 34 -3.02 5.39 8.61
CA GLU A 34 -3.54 5.75 7.30
C GLU A 34 -3.49 4.53 6.37
N PHE A 35 -4.64 4.19 5.79
CA PHE A 35 -4.77 3.17 4.77
C PHE A 35 -4.95 3.86 3.42
N PHE A 36 -3.93 3.82 2.57
CA PHE A 36 -3.91 4.56 1.31
C PHE A 36 -3.83 3.61 0.13
N VAL A 37 -4.83 3.70 -0.76
CA VAL A 37 -4.93 2.88 -1.96
C VAL A 37 -4.52 3.69 -3.18
N ILE A 38 -3.44 3.28 -3.83
CA ILE A 38 -3.02 3.79 -5.12
C ILE A 38 -3.89 3.10 -6.19
N PRO A 39 -4.58 3.85 -7.07
CA PRO A 39 -5.36 3.25 -8.15
C PRO A 39 -4.50 2.43 -9.11
N ASP A 40 -5.07 1.38 -9.67
CA ASP A 40 -4.42 0.57 -10.71
C ASP A 40 -4.00 1.41 -11.92
N LEU A 41 -2.90 1.02 -12.56
CA LEU A 41 -2.47 1.63 -13.80
C LEU A 41 -3.54 1.46 -14.89
N LYS A 42 -3.85 2.55 -15.59
CA LYS A 42 -4.69 2.51 -16.79
C LYS A 42 -3.87 2.00 -17.98
N ASN A 43 -4.53 1.29 -18.90
CA ASN A 43 -3.93 0.82 -20.17
C ASN A 43 -2.72 -0.13 -20.01
N THR A 44 -2.68 -0.94 -18.94
CA THR A 44 -1.61 -1.92 -18.67
C THR A 44 -1.43 -2.96 -19.78
N LYS A 45 -2.48 -3.25 -20.57
CA LYS A 45 -2.43 -4.22 -21.68
C LYS A 45 -1.34 -3.94 -22.73
N ASN A 46 -0.91 -2.68 -22.85
CA ASN A 46 0.13 -2.26 -23.81
C ASN A 46 1.50 -2.04 -23.15
N LEU A 47 1.64 -2.34 -21.85
CA LEU A 47 2.86 -2.15 -21.09
C LEU A 47 3.49 -3.51 -20.78
N SER A 48 4.81 -3.61 -20.91
CA SER A 48 5.54 -4.76 -20.37
C SER A 48 5.44 -4.80 -18.84
N GLU A 49 5.66 -5.96 -18.23
CA GLU A 49 5.70 -6.11 -16.78
C GLU A 49 6.70 -5.14 -16.13
N GLU A 50 7.88 -4.97 -16.72
CA GLU A 50 8.90 -4.04 -16.24
C GLU A 50 8.43 -2.58 -16.30
N GLN A 51 7.75 -2.18 -17.38
CA GLN A 51 7.17 -0.84 -17.50
C GLN A 51 6.03 -0.61 -16.50
N GLN A 52 5.24 -1.65 -16.20
CA GLN A 52 4.21 -1.59 -15.17
C GLN A 52 4.85 -1.37 -13.80
N LYS A 53 5.85 -2.18 -13.44
CA LYS A 53 6.62 -2.05 -12.18
C LYS A 53 7.25 -0.67 -12.02
N GLN A 54 7.86 -0.12 -13.08
CA GLN A 54 8.46 1.22 -13.04
C GLN A 54 7.40 2.30 -12.75
N LYS A 55 6.28 2.29 -13.47
CA LYS A 55 5.20 3.27 -13.28
C LYS A 55 4.52 3.15 -11.92
N GLU A 56 4.31 1.93 -11.44
CA GLU A 56 3.80 1.68 -10.09
C GLU A 56 4.78 2.17 -9.02
N GLY A 57 6.08 1.92 -9.22
CA GLY A 57 7.14 2.42 -8.35
C GLY A 57 7.14 3.95 -8.25
N GLU A 58 7.01 4.66 -9.38
CA GLU A 58 6.88 6.12 -9.38
C GLU A 58 5.67 6.61 -8.57
N LEU A 59 4.51 5.94 -8.73
CA LEU A 59 3.32 6.27 -7.95
C LEU A 59 3.53 6.03 -6.44
N ILE A 60 4.20 4.95 -6.05
CA ILE A 60 4.52 4.67 -4.65
C ILE A 60 5.46 5.75 -4.09
N LEU A 61 6.55 6.04 -4.79
CA LEU A 61 7.58 6.98 -4.34
C LEU A 61 7.03 8.40 -4.10
N ASN A 62 6.04 8.83 -4.88
CA ASN A 62 5.36 10.13 -4.70
C ASN A 62 4.64 10.29 -3.36
N HIS A 63 4.48 9.21 -2.59
CA HIS A 63 3.82 9.23 -1.29
C HIS A 63 4.78 9.22 -0.10
N PHE A 64 6.09 9.16 -0.35
CA PHE A 64 7.13 9.20 0.66
C PHE A 64 7.61 10.63 0.91
N ASN A 65 7.96 10.91 2.15
CA ASN A 65 8.60 12.15 2.57
C ASN A 65 10.05 11.88 2.96
N ALA A 66 10.88 12.92 2.90
CA ALA A 66 12.23 12.85 3.44
C ALA A 66 12.17 12.53 4.95
N GLY A 67 12.81 11.43 5.35
CA GLY A 67 12.86 10.97 6.74
C GLY A 67 11.83 9.89 7.10
N ASP A 68 10.95 9.49 6.17
CA ASP A 68 10.07 8.33 6.40
C ASP A 68 10.91 7.06 6.56
N TYR A 69 10.55 6.24 7.55
CA TYR A 69 11.08 4.89 7.67
C TYR A 69 10.23 3.95 6.82
N VAL A 70 10.79 3.49 5.71
CA VAL A 70 10.07 2.70 4.71
C VAL A 70 10.29 1.20 4.95
N VAL A 71 9.18 0.46 4.99
CA VAL A 71 9.18 -1.01 5.07
C VAL A 71 8.48 -1.55 3.84
N LEU A 72 9.21 -2.36 3.06
CA LEU A 72 8.65 -3.10 1.93
C LEU A 72 8.21 -4.49 2.41
N LEU A 73 7.01 -4.90 2.03
CA LEU A 73 6.54 -6.28 2.21
C LEU A 73 6.93 -7.07 0.95
N ASP A 74 7.82 -8.02 1.11
CA ASP A 74 8.43 -8.79 0.02
C ASP A 74 8.59 -10.26 0.46
N GLU A 75 8.30 -11.20 -0.42
CA GLU A 75 8.35 -12.64 -0.15
C GLU A 75 9.76 -13.17 0.14
N VAL A 76 10.80 -12.44 -0.29
CA VAL A 76 12.22 -12.74 0.00
C VAL A 76 12.77 -11.75 1.05
N GLY A 77 11.88 -11.05 1.75
CA GLY A 77 12.22 -10.10 2.80
C GLY A 77 12.76 -10.75 4.07
N LYS A 78 13.02 -9.91 5.09
CA LYS A 78 13.42 -10.38 6.42
C LYS A 78 12.22 -10.91 7.19
N GLU A 79 12.38 -12.08 7.80
CA GLU A 79 11.40 -12.69 8.70
C GLU A 79 11.58 -12.18 10.15
N TYR A 80 10.48 -12.02 10.88
CA TYR A 80 10.43 -11.53 12.26
C TYR A 80 9.37 -12.26 13.08
#